data_AF-A0A1L6BXG1-F1
#
_entry.id   AF-A0A1L6BXG1-F1
#
_cell.length_a   1.000
_cell.length_b   1.000
_cell.length_c   1.000
_cell.angle_alpha   90.00
_cell.angle_beta   90.00
_cell.angle_gamma   90.00
#
_symmetry.space_group_name_H-M   'P 1'
#
loop_
_entity.id
_entity.type
_entity.pdbx_description
1 polymer ?
#
loop_
_entity_poly.entity_id
_entity_poly.type
_entity_poly.pdbx_seq_one_letter_code
_entity_poly.pdbx_strand_id
1 'polypeptide(L)'
;MGINASGGAVVSSPRLYQTLPLSTISQAEQQDRYLSRTELDRLEDFFSTGLKRLEIAEVITANSEIIVSRAANRIFTGGSPMAYLERPEATQDEKEAFKLGTAFYVESTGGFIEAIRNLFSASGVEIPPNFRPINIPRYGAANMRKSLRDLSWFLRYVTYALVAGDPNILVVNTRGLREIIENACSAEATIVALQEMKRASAS
;
A
#
# COMPACT_ATOMS: atom_id res chain seq x y z
N MET A 1 32.38 34.96 -6.91
CA MET A 1 32.60 34.51 -5.52
C MET A 1 32.70 32.99 -5.53
N GLY A 2 33.87 32.43 -5.24
CA GLY A 2 34.05 30.98 -5.08
C GLY A 2 33.90 30.57 -3.61
N ILE A 3 33.38 29.37 -3.36
CA ILE A 3 33.38 28.77 -2.02
C ILE A 3 34.82 28.37 -1.64
N ASN A 4 35.47 29.15 -0.77
CA ASN A 4 36.88 28.93 -0.41
C ASN A 4 37.06 28.15 0.90
N ALA A 5 35.97 27.72 1.54
CA ALA A 5 36.00 26.92 2.76
C ALA A 5 34.84 25.91 2.74
N SER A 6 35.14 24.68 3.19
CA SER A 6 34.17 23.60 3.39
C SER A 6 34.34 23.09 4.81
N GLY A 7 33.23 22.94 5.55
CA GLY A 7 33.22 22.41 6.93
C GLY A 7 33.40 20.89 7.02
N GLY A 8 33.69 20.22 5.90
CA GLY A 8 33.69 18.76 5.79
C GLY A 8 32.28 18.21 5.61
N ALA A 9 32.18 17.04 4.97
CA ALA A 9 30.94 16.30 4.84
C ALA A 9 30.94 15.16 5.86
N VAL A 10 29.94 15.13 6.74
CA VAL A 10 29.70 14.02 7.68
C VAL A 10 28.54 13.19 7.14
N VAL A 11 28.67 11.87 7.23
CA VAL A 11 27.58 10.96 6.84
C VAL A 11 26.45 11.12 7.85
N SER A 12 25.31 11.64 7.40
CA SER A 12 24.08 11.76 8.18
C SER A 12 22.96 11.07 7.42
N SER A 13 22.36 10.03 8.01
CA SER A 13 21.19 9.35 7.46
C SER A 13 19.90 9.99 7.99
N PRO A 14 18.96 10.38 7.13
CA PRO A 14 17.67 10.91 7.58
C PRO A 14 16.82 9.81 8.22
N ARG A 15 16.03 10.15 9.23
CA ARG A 15 15.06 9.24 9.84
C ARG A 15 13.85 9.10 8.92
N LEU A 16 13.64 7.92 8.35
CA LEU A 16 12.57 7.66 7.39
C LEU A 16 11.23 7.36 8.09
N TYR A 17 11.24 6.44 9.05
CA TYR A 17 10.08 6.06 9.84
C TYR A 17 10.53 5.45 11.18
N GLN A 18 9.59 5.27 12.10
CA GLN A 18 9.80 4.60 13.37
C GLN A 18 9.12 3.23 13.36
N THR A 19 9.72 2.26 14.04
CA THR A 19 9.11 0.96 14.35
C THR A 19 8.80 0.91 15.84
N LEU A 20 7.94 -0.02 16.25
CA LEU A 20 7.59 -0.15 17.67
C LEU A 20 8.85 -0.36 18.54
N PRO A 21 9.75 -1.33 18.25
CA PRO A 21 10.96 -1.52 19.06
C PRO A 21 11.91 -0.31 19.07
N LEU A 22 12.08 0.36 17.93
CA LEU A 22 12.94 1.54 17.84
C LEU A 22 12.40 2.68 18.68
N SER A 23 11.08 2.91 18.64
CA SER A 23 10.44 3.98 19.41
C SER A 23 10.52 3.74 20.92
N THR A 24 10.39 2.49 21.39
CA THR A 24 10.50 2.15 22.82
C THR A 24 11.92 2.28 23.33
N ILE A 25 12.92 1.82 22.57
CA ILE A 25 14.33 1.93 22.96
C ILE A 25 14.75 3.39 22.97
N SER A 26 14.37 4.16 21.92
CA SER A 26 14.72 5.57 21.83
C SER A 26 14.13 6.41 22.96
N GLN A 27 12.95 6.07 23.49
CA GLN A 27 12.35 6.76 24.64
C GLN A 27 13.14 6.53 25.94
N ALA A 28 13.60 5.30 26.18
CA ALA A 28 14.43 4.98 27.34
C ALA A 28 15.83 5.62 27.22
N GLU A 29 16.42 5.59 26.03
CA GLU A 29 17.71 6.22 25.71
C GLU A 29 17.67 7.74 25.94
N GLN A 30 16.63 8.44 25.47
CA GLN A 30 16.47 9.89 25.69
C GLN A 30 16.37 10.29 27.17
N GLN A 31 16.07 9.34 28.05
CA GLN A 31 15.94 9.54 29.49
C GLN A 31 17.15 8.98 30.25
N ASP A 32 18.20 8.54 29.55
CA ASP A 32 19.41 7.93 30.11
C ASP A 32 19.13 6.79 31.11
N ARG A 33 18.06 6.02 30.87
CA ARG A 33 17.62 4.95 31.77
C ARG A 33 17.53 3.60 31.07
N TYR A 34 17.51 2.55 31.88
CA TYR A 34 17.13 1.23 31.42
C TYR A 34 15.63 1.17 31.12
N LEU A 35 15.25 0.19 30.29
CA LEU A 35 13.86 -0.08 29.97
C LEU A 35 13.10 -0.47 31.25
N SER A 36 11.93 0.14 31.39
CA SER A 36 10.97 -0.18 32.45
C SER A 36 10.26 -1.49 32.14
N ARG A 37 9.67 -2.12 33.17
CA ARG A 37 8.89 -3.35 32.99
C ARG A 37 7.78 -3.20 31.95
N THR A 38 7.07 -2.07 31.96
CA THR A 38 6.01 -1.77 30.98
C THR A 38 6.52 -1.67 29.54
N GLU A 39 7.75 -1.20 29.32
CA GLU A 39 8.33 -1.16 27.97
C GLU A 39 8.82 -2.53 27.52
N LEU A 40 9.32 -3.35 28.45
CA LEU A 40 9.68 -4.74 28.19
C LEU A 40 8.44 -5.57 27.85
N ASP A 41 7.35 -5.42 28.61
CA ASP A 41 6.07 -6.10 28.33
C ASP A 41 5.54 -5.70 26.93
N ARG A 42 5.69 -4.43 26.53
CA ARG A 42 5.31 -3.96 25.19
C ARG A 42 6.15 -4.59 24.07
N LEU A 43 7.45 -4.78 24.31
CA LEU A 43 8.33 -5.48 23.38
C LEU A 43 7.97 -6.96 23.30
N GLU A 44 7.66 -7.59 24.42
CA GLU A 44 7.18 -8.99 24.47
C GLU A 44 5.88 -9.17 23.66
N ASP A 45 4.91 -8.28 23.84
CA ASP A 45 3.67 -8.25 23.06
C ASP A 45 3.94 -8.10 21.56
N PHE A 46 4.88 -7.23 21.20
CA PHE A 46 5.28 -7.07 19.80
C PHE A 46 5.89 -8.38 19.27
N PHE A 47 6.86 -8.98 19.94
CA PHE A 47 7.51 -10.19 19.41
C PHE A 47 6.57 -11.40 19.40
N SER A 48 5.72 -11.57 20.41
CA SER A 48 4.76 -12.67 20.48
C SER A 48 3.71 -12.63 19.36
N THR A 49 3.33 -11.43 18.90
CA THR A 49 2.40 -11.23 17.78
C THR A 49 3.09 -11.15 16.41
N GLY A 50 4.43 -11.24 16.35
CA GLY A 50 5.21 -11.08 15.13
C GLY A 50 4.85 -12.06 14.02
N LEU A 51 4.69 -13.35 14.35
CA LEU A 51 4.33 -14.38 13.37
C LEU A 51 2.98 -14.11 12.69
N LYS A 52 1.97 -13.71 13.48
CA LYS A 52 0.64 -13.36 12.95
C LYS A 52 0.71 -12.17 11.99
N ARG A 53 1.56 -11.18 12.27
CA ARG A 53 1.72 -10.01 11.39
C ARG A 53 2.41 -10.36 10.07
N LEU A 54 3.36 -11.30 10.10
CA LEU A 54 4.00 -11.82 8.89
C LEU A 54 3.00 -12.62 8.04
N GLU A 55 2.22 -13.51 8.65
CA GLU A 55 1.19 -14.30 7.97
C GLU A 55 0.16 -13.39 7.26
N ILE A 56 -0.34 -12.36 7.96
CA ILE A 56 -1.27 -11.40 7.36
C ILE A 56 -0.61 -10.63 6.21
N ALA A 57 0.65 -10.20 6.37
CA ALA A 57 1.36 -9.49 5.30
C ALA A 57 1.58 -10.38 4.06
N GLU A 58 1.84 -11.67 4.26
CA GLU A 58 1.97 -12.65 3.18
C GLU A 58 0.64 -12.83 2.43
N VAL A 59 -0.47 -13.04 3.16
CA VAL A 59 -1.81 -13.18 2.56
C VAL A 59 -2.22 -11.93 1.78
N ILE A 60 -1.96 -10.73 2.31
CA ILE A 60 -2.25 -9.47 1.60
C ILE A 60 -1.39 -9.35 0.33
N THR A 61 -0.12 -9.74 0.40
CA THR A 61 0.81 -9.65 -0.73
C THR A 61 0.40 -10.63 -1.84
N ALA A 62 0.04 -11.86 -1.48
CA ALA A 62 -0.44 -12.89 -2.41
C ALA A 62 -1.73 -12.47 -3.14
N ASN A 63 -2.63 -11.75 -2.45
CA ASN A 63 -3.92 -11.30 -3.00
C ASN A 63 -3.89 -9.85 -3.52
N SER A 64 -2.71 -9.24 -3.62
CA SER A 64 -2.57 -7.80 -3.92
C SER A 64 -3.21 -7.38 -5.25
N GLU A 65 -3.12 -8.20 -6.29
CA GLU A 65 -3.73 -7.91 -7.59
C GLU A 65 -5.26 -7.92 -7.54
N ILE A 66 -5.85 -8.83 -6.76
CA ILE A 66 -7.30 -8.91 -6.57
C ILE A 66 -7.78 -7.68 -5.79
N ILE A 67 -7.06 -7.28 -4.75
CA ILE A 67 -7.39 -6.10 -3.94
C ILE A 67 -7.33 -4.83 -4.80
N VAL A 68 -6.26 -4.65 -5.57
CA VAL A 68 -6.08 -3.46 -6.43
C VAL A 68 -7.08 -3.45 -7.59
N SER A 69 -7.36 -4.60 -8.21
CA SER A 69 -8.34 -4.70 -9.31
C SER A 69 -9.77 -4.38 -8.86
N ARG A 70 -10.20 -4.89 -7.70
CA ARG A 70 -11.51 -4.55 -7.11
C ARG A 70 -11.65 -3.05 -6.86
N ALA A 71 -10.65 -2.45 -6.23
CA ALA A 71 -10.63 -1.01 -5.97
C ALA A 71 -10.61 -0.17 -7.26
N ALA A 72 -9.79 -0.56 -8.24
CA ALA A 72 -9.69 0.14 -9.52
C ALA A 72 -11.00 0.08 -10.32
N ASN A 73 -11.66 -1.08 -10.35
CA ASN A 73 -12.95 -1.25 -11.03
C ASN A 73 -14.07 -0.42 -10.38
N ARG A 74 -13.94 -0.06 -9.10
CA ARG A 74 -14.91 0.80 -8.41
C ARG A 74 -14.80 2.26 -8.83
N ILE A 75 -13.59 2.74 -9.13
CA ILE A 75 -13.31 4.16 -9.39
C ILE A 75 -13.15 4.50 -10.87
N PHE A 76 -12.80 3.53 -11.71
CA PHE A 76 -12.57 3.73 -13.14
C PHE A 76 -13.69 3.12 -14.00
N THR A 77 -13.99 3.77 -15.12
CA THR A 77 -15.01 3.35 -16.09
C THR A 77 -14.50 3.45 -17.52
N GLY A 78 -15.09 2.68 -18.44
CA GLY A 78 -14.79 2.76 -19.87
C GLY A 78 -13.57 1.94 -20.34
N GLY A 79 -13.22 0.87 -19.63
CA GLY A 79 -12.13 -0.04 -19.99
C GLY A 79 -11.68 -0.92 -18.81
N SER A 80 -10.62 -1.72 -19.01
CA SER A 80 -9.99 -2.51 -17.94
C SER A 80 -8.83 -1.72 -17.32
N PRO A 81 -8.90 -1.33 -16.02
CA PRO A 81 -7.82 -0.61 -15.36
C PRO A 81 -6.53 -1.44 -15.28
N MET A 82 -6.64 -2.75 -15.06
CA MET A 82 -5.48 -3.62 -14.82
C MET A 82 -4.50 -3.67 -15.99
N ALA A 83 -4.93 -3.32 -17.21
CA ALA A 83 -4.05 -3.21 -18.37
C ALA A 83 -2.93 -2.16 -18.20
N TYR A 84 -3.08 -1.22 -17.28
CA TYR A 84 -2.10 -0.16 -17.00
C TYR A 84 -1.23 -0.43 -15.77
N LEU A 85 -1.37 -1.59 -15.11
CA LEU A 85 -0.57 -1.92 -13.95
C LEU A 85 0.86 -2.27 -14.39
N GLU A 86 1.82 -1.42 -14.02
CA GLU A 86 3.24 -1.68 -14.24
C GLU A 86 3.70 -2.73 -13.23
N ARG A 87 3.97 -3.94 -13.71
CA ARG A 87 4.71 -4.95 -12.94
C ARG A 87 6.21 -4.70 -13.17
N PRO A 88 7.06 -4.89 -12.15
CA PRO A 88 8.51 -4.84 -12.38
C PRO A 88 8.86 -5.81 -13.51
N GLU A 89 9.81 -5.42 -14.36
CA GLU A 89 10.26 -6.32 -15.41
C GLU A 89 10.72 -7.63 -14.76
N ALA A 90 10.10 -8.74 -15.18
CA ALA A 90 10.47 -10.06 -14.71
C ALA A 90 12.00 -10.23 -14.82
N THR A 91 12.59 -10.71 -13.74
CA THR A 91 14.02 -11.07 -13.69
C THR A 91 14.30 -12.09 -14.80
N GLN A 92 15.54 -12.19 -15.29
CA GLN A 92 15.85 -13.14 -16.38
C GLN A 92 15.41 -14.58 -16.03
N ASP A 93 15.55 -14.98 -14.77
CA ASP A 93 15.11 -16.28 -14.25
C ASP A 93 13.58 -16.47 -14.33
N GLU A 94 12.81 -15.41 -14.08
CA GLU A 94 11.34 -15.43 -14.17
C GLU A 94 10.86 -15.46 -15.62
N LYS A 95 11.60 -14.82 -16.54
CA LYS A 95 11.36 -14.89 -17.99
C LYS A 95 11.61 -16.31 -18.54
N GLU A 96 12.59 -17.02 -17.97
CA GLU A 96 12.84 -18.43 -18.30
C GLU A 96 11.77 -19.36 -17.72
N ALA A 97 11.36 -19.17 -16.47
CA ALA A 97 10.24 -19.91 -15.88
C ALA A 97 8.91 -19.68 -16.64
N PHE A 98 8.69 -18.47 -17.15
CA PHE A 98 7.53 -18.14 -17.99
C PHE A 98 7.59 -18.83 -19.36
N LYS A 99 8.78 -18.98 -19.97
CA LYS A 99 8.98 -19.77 -21.19
C LYS A 99 8.76 -21.27 -20.97
N LEU A 100 9.08 -21.76 -19.77
CA LEU A 100 8.88 -23.15 -19.36
C LEU A 100 7.43 -23.47 -18.94
N GLY A 101 6.51 -22.50 -18.96
CA GLY A 101 5.08 -22.74 -18.74
C GLY A 101 4.71 -23.17 -17.32
N THR A 102 5.63 -23.02 -16.35
CA THR A 102 5.44 -23.42 -14.94
C THR A 102 4.78 -22.34 -14.09
N ALA A 103 4.53 -21.15 -14.63
CA ALA A 103 3.73 -20.12 -13.96
C ALA A 103 2.24 -20.47 -14.11
N PHE A 104 1.74 -21.25 -13.16
CA PHE A 104 0.31 -21.52 -12.99
C PHE A 104 -0.44 -20.20 -12.82
N TYR A 105 -1.14 -19.78 -13.88
CA TYR A 105 -2.30 -18.92 -13.71
C TYR A 105 -3.34 -19.73 -12.93
N VAL A 106 -3.60 -19.35 -11.69
CA VAL A 106 -4.85 -19.72 -11.02
C VAL A 106 -5.96 -18.92 -11.71
N GLU A 107 -6.39 -19.45 -12.86
CA GLU A 107 -7.64 -19.05 -13.48
C GLU A 107 -8.76 -19.61 -12.62
N SER A 108 -9.23 -18.78 -11.69
CA SER A 108 -10.45 -19.02 -10.93
C SER A 108 -11.61 -19.13 -11.92
N THR A 109 -11.85 -20.36 -12.37
CA THR A 109 -13.05 -20.78 -13.11
C THR A 109 -14.20 -20.78 -12.11
N GLY A 110 -14.77 -19.60 -11.88
CA GLY A 110 -15.82 -19.35 -10.91
C GLY A 110 -16.72 -18.22 -11.38
N GLY A 111 -17.69 -18.56 -12.23
CA GLY A 111 -18.94 -17.84 -12.49
C GLY A 111 -18.90 -16.31 -12.52
N PHE A 112 -18.75 -15.73 -13.71
CA PHE A 112 -18.98 -14.30 -13.99
C PHE A 112 -20.29 -13.76 -13.37
N ILE A 113 -21.34 -14.59 -13.27
CA ILE A 113 -22.65 -14.22 -12.72
C ILE A 113 -22.64 -14.11 -11.19
N GLU A 114 -21.82 -14.92 -10.50
CA GLU A 114 -21.70 -14.90 -9.05
C GLU A 114 -20.80 -13.76 -8.57
N ALA A 115 -19.75 -13.45 -9.35
CA ALA A 115 -18.94 -12.24 -9.19
C ALA A 115 -19.76 -10.95 -9.34
N ILE A 116 -20.70 -10.90 -10.30
CA ILE A 116 -21.60 -9.75 -10.49
C ILE A 116 -22.59 -9.63 -9.31
N ARG A 117 -23.11 -10.74 -8.77
CA ARG A 117 -24.03 -10.71 -7.63
C ARG A 117 -23.35 -10.27 -6.32
N ASN A 118 -22.07 -10.63 -6.12
CA ASN A 118 -21.27 -10.11 -5.01
C ASN A 118 -20.83 -8.65 -5.20
N LEU A 119 -20.72 -8.18 -6.45
CA LEU A 119 -20.45 -6.78 -6.78
C LEU A 119 -21.66 -5.86 -6.51
N PHE A 120 -22.89 -6.35 -6.77
CA PHE A 120 -24.12 -5.58 -6.56
C PHE A 120 -24.70 -5.69 -5.14
N SER A 121 -24.46 -6.79 -4.41
CA SER A 121 -24.90 -6.93 -3.01
C SER A 121 -23.95 -6.29 -1.99
N ALA A 122 -22.81 -5.76 -2.45
CA ALA A 122 -21.80 -5.12 -1.62
C ALA A 122 -22.00 -3.59 -1.45
N SER A 123 -23.21 -3.06 -1.59
CA SER A 123 -23.52 -1.63 -1.35
C SER A 123 -23.49 -1.26 0.13
N GLY A 124 -22.31 -1.38 0.76
CA GLY A 124 -22.02 -0.93 2.12
C GLY A 124 -20.82 0.01 2.19
N VAL A 125 -20.24 0.39 1.05
CA VAL A 125 -19.23 1.45 0.97
C VAL A 125 -19.97 2.77 0.84
N GLU A 126 -19.91 3.60 1.87
CA GLU A 126 -20.46 4.95 1.88
C GLU A 126 -19.80 5.76 0.76
N ILE A 127 -20.55 5.99 -0.32
CA ILE A 127 -20.07 6.80 -1.44
C ILE A 127 -20.15 8.26 -1.00
N PRO A 128 -19.03 9.01 -1.00
CA PRO A 128 -19.07 10.44 -0.72
C PRO A 128 -20.00 11.17 -1.70
N PRO A 129 -20.73 12.22 -1.26
CA PRO A 129 -21.76 12.86 -2.06
C PRO A 129 -21.27 13.48 -3.38
N ASN A 130 -19.96 13.76 -3.50
CA ASN A 130 -19.35 14.36 -4.69
C ASN A 130 -18.55 13.37 -5.55
N PHE A 131 -18.62 12.06 -5.28
CA PHE A 131 -17.86 11.06 -6.02
C PHE A 131 -18.33 10.96 -7.48
N ARG A 132 -17.37 11.02 -8.40
CA ARG A 132 -17.59 10.79 -9.84
C ARG A 132 -16.59 9.77 -10.34
N PRO A 133 -17.03 8.69 -11.02
CA PRO A 133 -16.10 7.74 -11.62
C PRO A 133 -15.22 8.41 -12.67
N ILE A 134 -13.97 7.97 -12.74
CA ILE A 134 -12.97 8.46 -13.68
C ILE A 134 -13.08 7.67 -14.98
N ASN A 135 -13.23 8.37 -16.11
CA ASN A 135 -13.31 7.73 -17.42
C ASN A 135 -11.89 7.50 -17.97
N ILE A 136 -11.56 6.24 -18.27
CA ILE A 136 -10.21 5.82 -18.69
C ILE A 136 -9.74 6.54 -19.98
N PRO A 137 -10.52 6.56 -21.08
CA PRO A 137 -10.15 7.31 -22.29
C PRO A 137 -9.82 8.79 -22.04
N ARG A 138 -10.58 9.47 -21.19
CA ARG A 138 -10.37 10.89 -20.87
C ARG A 138 -9.18 11.12 -19.94
N TYR A 139 -8.91 10.18 -19.04
CA TYR A 139 -7.85 10.31 -18.03
C TYR A 139 -6.45 10.09 -18.61
N GLY A 140 -6.33 9.23 -19.62
CA GLY A 140 -5.10 8.96 -20.34
C GLY A 140 -4.18 7.95 -19.66
N ALA A 141 -3.37 7.25 -20.47
CA ALA A 141 -2.56 6.12 -20.03
C ALA A 141 -1.49 6.49 -18.98
N ALA A 142 -0.88 7.67 -19.08
CA ALA A 142 0.15 8.10 -18.13
C ALA A 142 -0.41 8.35 -16.73
N ASN A 143 -1.59 8.95 -16.63
CA ASN A 143 -2.25 9.19 -15.35
C ASN A 143 -2.81 7.89 -14.77
N MET A 144 -3.35 7.00 -15.63
CA MET A 144 -3.78 5.66 -15.22
C MET A 144 -2.66 4.87 -14.54
N ARG A 145 -1.46 4.85 -15.13
CA ARG A 145 -0.29 4.18 -14.53
C ARG A 145 0.07 4.75 -13.16
N LYS A 146 0.06 6.08 -13.02
CA LYS A 146 0.30 6.75 -11.73
C LYS A 146 -0.75 6.32 -10.69
N SER A 147 -2.04 6.36 -11.02
CA SER A 147 -3.08 5.97 -10.08
C SER A 147 -2.97 4.52 -9.62
N LEU A 148 -2.70 3.58 -10.54
CA LEU A 148 -2.55 2.17 -10.18
C LEU A 148 -1.27 1.90 -9.37
N ARG A 149 -0.20 2.60 -9.69
CA ARG A 149 1.03 2.61 -8.88
C ARG A 149 0.75 3.14 -7.47
N ASP A 150 -0.05 4.20 -7.34
CA ASP A 150 -0.36 4.77 -6.04
C ASP A 150 -1.25 3.80 -5.22
N LEU A 151 -2.21 3.10 -5.85
CA LEU A 151 -2.97 2.02 -5.20
C LEU A 151 -2.07 0.88 -4.71
N SER A 152 -1.09 0.45 -5.52
CA SER A 152 -0.14 -0.58 -5.09
C SER A 152 0.81 -0.09 -4.00
N TRP A 153 1.20 1.19 -4.02
CA TRP A 153 1.99 1.82 -2.95
C TRP A 153 1.24 1.89 -1.63
N PHE A 154 -0.06 2.23 -1.64
CA PHE A 154 -0.87 2.19 -0.42
C PHE A 154 -0.88 0.80 0.20
N LEU A 155 -1.14 -0.24 -0.60
CA LEU A 155 -1.17 -1.61 -0.08
C LEU A 155 0.20 -2.04 0.47
N ARG A 156 1.27 -1.70 -0.26
CA ARG A 156 2.65 -2.01 0.15
C ARG A 156 3.05 -1.31 1.45
N TYR A 157 2.66 -0.04 1.64
CA TYR A 157 3.01 0.67 2.87
C TYR A 157 2.16 0.20 4.04
N VAL A 158 0.94 -0.29 3.79
CA VAL A 158 0.11 -0.95 4.82
C VAL A 158 0.77 -2.25 5.29
N THR A 159 1.30 -3.09 4.39
CA THR A 159 2.03 -4.30 4.80
C THR A 159 3.31 -3.96 5.56
N TYR A 160 4.04 -2.91 5.17
CA TYR A 160 5.20 -2.44 5.92
C TYR A 160 4.84 -1.93 7.32
N ALA A 161 3.77 -1.14 7.46
CA ALA A 161 3.29 -0.66 8.75
C ALA A 161 2.87 -1.81 9.67
N LEU A 162 2.22 -2.83 9.10
CA LEU A 162 1.82 -4.04 9.83
C LEU A 162 3.05 -4.76 10.39
N VAL A 163 4.06 -5.03 9.56
CA VAL A 163 5.27 -5.72 10.01
C VAL A 163 6.07 -4.86 11.01
N ALA A 164 6.16 -3.55 10.79
CA ALA A 164 6.85 -2.61 11.68
C ALA A 164 6.17 -2.43 13.06
N GLY A 165 4.89 -2.80 13.18
CA GLY A 165 4.07 -2.64 14.39
C GLY A 165 3.76 -1.20 14.77
N ASP A 166 3.99 -0.25 13.86
CA ASP A 166 3.73 1.16 14.06
C ASP A 166 3.27 1.83 12.74
N PRO A 167 2.20 2.66 12.76
CA PRO A 167 1.66 3.28 11.55
C PRO A 167 2.44 4.53 11.07
N ASN A 168 3.56 4.89 11.69
CA ASN A 168 4.29 6.12 11.37
C ASN A 168 4.71 6.20 9.89
N ILE A 169 5.05 5.07 9.25
CA ILE A 169 5.33 5.05 7.80
C ILE A 169 4.13 5.52 6.97
N LEU A 170 2.89 5.24 7.39
CA LEU A 170 1.70 5.75 6.72
C LEU A 170 1.55 7.24 7.00
N VAL A 171 1.58 7.63 8.28
CA VAL A 171 1.35 9.03 8.70
C VAL A 171 2.31 10.00 8.00
N VAL A 172 3.60 9.69 7.96
CA VAL A 172 4.61 10.57 7.36
C VAL A 172 4.42 10.70 5.85
N ASN A 173 4.05 9.62 5.16
CA ASN A 173 3.93 9.62 3.70
C ASN A 173 2.54 10.07 3.19
N THR A 174 1.49 10.00 4.01
CA THR A 174 0.15 10.45 3.61
C THR A 174 -0.20 11.86 4.09
N ARG A 175 0.55 12.41 5.05
CA ARG A 175 0.32 13.77 5.53
C ARG A 175 0.62 14.78 4.43
N GLY A 176 -0.37 15.58 4.07
CA GLY A 176 -0.27 16.56 2.98
C GLY A 176 -0.43 15.96 1.58
N LEU A 177 -0.57 14.63 1.46
CA LEU A 177 -0.73 13.97 0.17
C LEU A 177 -2.01 14.42 -0.54
N ARG A 178 -3.07 14.70 0.22
CA ARG A 178 -4.36 15.14 -0.33
C ARG A 178 -4.23 16.41 -1.17
N GLU A 179 -3.55 17.43 -0.67
CA GLU A 179 -3.39 18.69 -1.42
C GLU A 179 -2.50 18.52 -2.67
N ILE A 180 -1.58 17.55 -2.64
CA ILE A 180 -0.72 17.24 -3.78
C ILE A 180 -1.51 16.52 -4.88
N ILE A 181 -2.33 15.53 -4.51
CA ILE A 181 -3.09 14.72 -5.48
C ILE A 181 -4.29 15.46 -6.05
N GLU A 182 -4.89 16.42 -5.33
CA GLU A 182 -6.08 17.16 -5.77
C GLU A 182 -5.90 17.90 -7.10
N ASN A 183 -4.65 18.29 -7.42
CA ASN A 183 -4.31 18.91 -8.70
C ASN A 183 -4.34 17.93 -9.90
N ALA A 184 -4.20 16.63 -9.67
CA ALA A 184 -4.05 15.62 -10.71
C ALA A 184 -5.16 14.55 -10.69
N CYS A 185 -5.84 14.35 -9.56
CA CYS A 185 -6.87 13.35 -9.35
C CYS A 185 -7.91 13.83 -8.34
N SER A 186 -9.11 13.25 -8.37
CA SER A 186 -10.15 13.53 -7.38
C SER A 186 -9.84 12.85 -6.05
N ALA A 187 -9.72 13.62 -4.96
CA ALA A 187 -9.51 13.09 -3.61
C ALA A 187 -10.64 12.13 -3.16
N GLU A 188 -11.88 12.40 -3.58
CA GLU A 188 -13.03 11.53 -3.30
C GLU A 188 -12.88 10.15 -3.92
N ALA A 189 -12.32 10.08 -5.14
CA ALA A 189 -12.05 8.80 -5.78
C ALA A 189 -10.99 7.99 -5.01
N THR A 190 -9.96 8.66 -4.48
CA THR A 190 -8.97 8.01 -3.62
C THR A 190 -9.58 7.45 -2.34
N ILE A 191 -10.49 8.19 -1.69
CA ILE A 191 -11.17 7.73 -0.47
C ILE A 191 -11.99 6.45 -0.76
N VAL A 192 -12.80 6.47 -1.82
CA VAL A 192 -13.60 5.30 -2.24
C VAL A 192 -12.70 4.11 -2.56
N ALA A 193 -11.59 4.33 -3.26
CA ALA A 193 -10.64 3.26 -3.56
C ALA A 193 -10.04 2.65 -2.30
N LEU A 194 -9.62 3.46 -1.32
CA LEU A 194 -9.06 2.97 -0.06
C LEU A 194 -10.10 2.22 0.78
N GLN A 195 -11.36 2.67 0.79
CA GLN A 195 -12.46 1.95 1.46
C GLN A 195 -12.71 0.59 0.81
N GLU A 196 -12.67 0.52 -0.53
CA GLU A 196 -12.82 -0.74 -1.26
C GLU A 196 -11.64 -1.68 -1.02
N MET A 197 -10.41 -1.17 -1.01
CA MET A 197 -9.23 -1.96 -0.65
C MET A 197 -9.34 -2.53 0.76
N LYS A 198 -9.76 -1.71 1.73
CA LYS A 198 -9.99 -2.17 3.12
C LYS A 198 -10.99 -3.33 3.17
N ARG A 199 -12.08 -3.23 2.40
CA ARG A 199 -13.10 -4.29 2.32
C ARG A 199 -12.56 -5.54 1.66
N ALA A 200 -11.86 -5.39 0.53
CA ALA A 200 -11.28 -6.50 -0.21
C ALA A 200 -10.20 -7.25 0.58
N SER A 201 -9.47 -6.56 1.44
CA SER A 201 -8.49 -7.19 2.35
C SER A 201 -9.15 -7.91 3.54
N ALA A 202 -10.40 -7.60 3.87
CA ALA A 202 -11.12 -8.21 4.98
C ALA A 202 -11.99 -9.41 4.56
N SER A 203 -12.15 -9.65 3.26
CA SER A 203 -12.89 -10.77 2.66
C SER A 203 -11.97 -11.94 2.35
#